data_AF-A0A915JD27-F1
#
_entry.id   AF-A0A915JD27-F1
#
_cell.length_a   1.000
_cell.length_b   1.000
_cell.length_c   1.000
_cell.angle_alpha   90.00
_cell.angle_beta   90.00
_cell.angle_gamma   90.00
#
_symmetry.space_group_name_H-M   'P 1'
#
loop_
_entity.id
_entity.type
_entity.pdbx_description
1 polymer ?
#
loop_
_entity_poly.entity_id
_entity_poly.type
_entity_poly.pdbx_seq_one_letter_code
_entity_poly.pdbx_strand_id
1 'polypeptide(L)'
;VVKLDQRCEFIPVDYPSSHEAKESFKKLLRVAAPAAVADSSSSTHLKNLDESGWLQQIKSILQISNAIVDLVDLQNSSVAVCLEYGWDATIQ
;
A
#
# COMPACT_ATOMS: atom_id res chain seq x y z
N VAL A 1 -21.76 -5.01 -11.99
CA VAL A 1 -21.60 -3.54 -11.89
C VAL A 1 -22.45 -3.07 -10.72
N VAL A 2 -21.81 -2.59 -9.65
CA VAL A 2 -22.52 -2.01 -8.51
C VAL A 2 -23.18 -0.71 -9.00
N LYS A 3 -24.50 -0.60 -8.90
CA LYS A 3 -25.21 0.67 -9.18
C LYS A 3 -25.18 1.51 -7.92
N LEU A 4 -24.51 2.65 -7.99
CA LEU A 4 -24.48 3.63 -6.91
C LEU A 4 -25.66 4.62 -7.03
N ASP A 5 -26.05 5.20 -5.89
CA ASP A 5 -26.92 6.38 -5.85
C ASP A 5 -26.24 7.53 -6.61
N GLN A 6 -27.02 8.43 -7.22
CA GLN A 6 -26.49 9.55 -7.99
C GLN A 6 -25.65 10.53 -7.15
N ARG A 7 -25.77 10.48 -5.82
CA ARG A 7 -24.97 11.27 -4.87
C ARG A 7 -23.72 10.56 -4.39
N CYS A 8 -23.42 9.37 -4.92
CA CYS A 8 -22.24 8.59 -4.57
C CYS A 8 -21.30 8.47 -5.77
N GLU A 9 -20.03 8.79 -5.55
CA GLU A 9 -18.96 8.58 -6.52
C GLU A 9 -18.15 7.34 -6.13
N PHE A 10 -17.80 6.52 -7.13
CA PHE A 10 -16.87 5.41 -6.92
C PHE A 10 -15.46 5.84 -7.32
N ILE A 11 -14.53 5.77 -6.37
CA ILE A 11 -13.11 6.02 -6.60
C ILE A 11 -12.38 4.68 -6.54
N PRO A 12 -11.87 4.15 -7.66
CA PRO A 12 -11.08 2.92 -7.65
C PRO A 12 -9.74 3.17 -6.95
N VAL A 13 -9.31 2.22 -6.13
CA VAL A 13 -8.02 2.25 -5.45
C VAL A 13 -7.31 0.91 -5.63
N ASP A 14 -6.02 0.98 -5.93
CA ASP A 14 -5.16 -0.20 -5.93
C ASP A 14 -4.60 -0.39 -4.52
N TYR A 15 -4.98 -1.50 -3.91
CA TYR A 15 -4.54 -1.89 -2.58
C TYR A 15 -3.80 -3.22 -2.63
N PRO A 16 -2.61 -3.35 -2.01
CA PRO A 16 -1.83 -4.58 -2.06
C PRO A 16 -2.55 -5.70 -1.32
N SER A 17 -2.70 -6.86 -1.96
CA SER A 17 -3.30 -8.02 -1.32
C SER A 17 -2.45 -8.51 -0.15
N SER A 18 -3.09 -9.18 0.81
CA SER A 18 -2.39 -9.89 1.89
C SER A 18 -1.28 -10.85 1.39
N HIS A 19 -1.45 -11.44 0.20
CA HIS A 19 -0.42 -12.29 -0.40
C HIS A 19 0.77 -11.46 -0.90
N GLU A 20 0.52 -10.37 -1.62
CA GLU A 20 1.57 -9.47 -2.12
C GLU A 20 2.34 -8.80 -0.98
N ALA A 21 1.68 -8.44 0.12
CA ALA A 21 2.32 -7.91 1.31
C ALA A 21 3.27 -8.91 1.96
N LYS A 22 2.86 -10.18 2.07
CA LYS A 22 3.73 -11.23 2.60
C LYS A 22 4.96 -11.45 1.72
N GLU A 23 4.79 -11.47 0.41
CA GLU A 23 5.90 -11.71 -0.52
C GLU A 23 6.89 -10.54 -0.58
N SER A 24 6.42 -9.29 -0.60
CA SER A 24 7.31 -8.11 -0.57
C SER A 24 8.05 -7.99 0.76
N PHE A 25 7.38 -8.28 1.88
CA PHE A 25 8.02 -8.27 3.20
C PHE A 25 9.13 -9.33 3.31
N LYS A 26 8.90 -10.55 2.79
CA LYS A 26 9.96 -11.57 2.73
C LYS A 26 11.17 -11.11 1.92
N LYS A 27 10.94 -10.42 0.80
CA LYS A 27 12.03 -9.85 -0.01
C LYS A 27 12.79 -8.78 0.77
N LEU A 28 12.10 -7.88 1.45
CA LEU A 28 12.73 -6.88 2.33
C LEU A 28 13.60 -7.54 3.40
N LEU A 29 13.10 -8.56 4.09
CA LEU A 29 13.85 -9.24 5.15
C LEU A 29 15.15 -9.88 4.62
N ARG A 30 15.16 -10.37 3.39
CA ARG A 30 16.38 -10.89 2.74
C ARG A 30 17.41 -9.79 2.50
N VAL A 31 16.96 -8.59 2.15
CA VAL A 31 17.84 -7.42 1.94
C VAL A 31 18.38 -6.91 3.28
N ALA A 32 17.57 -6.92 4.33
CA ALA A 32 17.94 -6.44 5.66
C ALA A 32 18.81 -7.41 6.47
N ALA A 33 18.97 -8.67 6.03
CA ALA A 33 19.73 -9.67 6.75
C ALA A 33 21.25 -9.38 6.71
N PRO A 34 21.98 -9.46 7.84
CA PRO A 34 23.42 -9.16 7.90
C PRO A 34 24.28 -9.99 6.93
N ALA A 35 23.87 -11.21 6.62
CA ALA A 35 24.56 -12.10 5.68
C ALA A 35 24.45 -11.66 4.21
N ALA A 36 23.45 -10.83 3.85
CA ALA A 36 23.31 -10.27 2.51
C ALA A 36 24.34 -9.15 2.22
N VAL A 37 24.99 -8.64 3.27
CA VAL A 37 25.97 -7.54 3.22
C VAL A 37 27.39 -8.05 2.93
N ALA A 38 27.61 -9.36 2.91
CA ALA A 38 28.94 -9.94 2.72
C ALA A 38 29.58 -9.59 1.36
N ASP A 39 28.77 -9.36 0.31
CA ASP A 39 29.25 -9.13 -1.06
C ASP A 39 28.57 -7.96 -1.81
N SER A 40 27.71 -7.16 -1.17
CA SER A 40 26.89 -6.15 -1.87
C SER A 40 27.40 -4.71 -1.68
N SER A 41 27.76 -4.06 -2.79
CA SER A 41 28.00 -2.61 -2.79
C SER A 41 26.74 -1.84 -2.34
N SER A 42 26.91 -0.63 -1.79
CA SER A 42 25.78 0.19 -1.32
C SER A 42 24.71 0.44 -2.39
N SER A 43 25.10 0.55 -3.66
CA SER A 43 24.18 0.69 -4.80
C SER A 43 23.37 -0.59 -5.06
N THR A 44 23.97 -1.78 -4.90
CA THR A 44 23.28 -3.07 -5.00
C THR A 44 22.23 -3.23 -3.90
N HIS A 45 22.54 -2.83 -2.67
CA HIS A 45 21.59 -2.89 -1.56
C HIS A 45 20.35 -2.01 -1.81
N LEU A 46 20.55 -0.75 -2.22
CA LEU A 46 19.43 0.16 -2.51
C LEU A 46 18.56 -0.34 -3.68
N LYS A 47 19.18 -0.92 -4.71
CA LYS A 47 18.44 -1.54 -5.82
C LYS A 47 17.61 -2.73 -5.34
N ASN A 48 18.18 -3.63 -4.55
CA ASN A 48 17.46 -4.78 -4.01
C ASN A 48 16.32 -4.37 -3.06
N LEU A 49 16.51 -3.28 -2.32
CA LEU A 49 15.47 -2.70 -1.47
C LEU A 49 14.29 -2.18 -2.31
N ASP A 50 14.57 -1.49 -3.40
CA ASP A 50 13.54 -1.02 -4.35
C ASP A 50 12.80 -2.21 -5.00
N GLU A 51 13.55 -3.20 -5.48
CA GLU A 51 13.02 -4.43 -6.08
C GLU A 51 12.23 -5.32 -5.10
N SER A 52 12.36 -5.10 -3.78
CA SER A 52 11.51 -5.78 -2.79
C SER A 52 10.04 -5.40 -2.94
N GLY A 53 9.75 -4.20 -3.45
CA GLY A 53 8.41 -3.65 -3.58
C GLY A 53 7.74 -3.27 -2.25
N TRP A 54 8.41 -3.46 -1.10
CA TRP A 54 7.81 -3.19 0.20
C TRP A 54 7.46 -1.70 0.37
N LEU A 55 8.40 -0.81 0.06
CA LEU A 55 8.18 0.64 0.17
C LEU A 55 7.10 1.14 -0.79
N GLN A 56 6.94 0.50 -1.94
CA GLN A 56 5.87 0.81 -2.89
C GLN A 56 4.49 0.46 -2.33
N GLN A 57 4.37 -0.63 -1.57
CA GLN A 57 3.12 -0.97 -0.89
C GLN A 57 2.79 0.01 0.24
N ILE A 58 3.78 0.38 1.05
CA ILE A 58 3.60 1.42 2.10
C ILE A 58 3.17 2.75 1.47
N LYS A 59 3.79 3.15 0.35
CA LYS A 59 3.40 4.34 -0.39
C LYS A 59 1.95 4.28 -0.84
N SER A 60 1.49 3.16 -1.40
CA SER A 60 0.09 2.99 -1.84
C SER A 60 -0.89 3.20 -0.69
N ILE A 61 -0.63 2.60 0.47
CA ILE A 61 -1.49 2.76 1.66
C ILE A 61 -1.56 4.24 2.06
N LEU A 62 -0.41 4.91 2.20
CA LEU A 62 -0.36 6.34 2.57
C LEU A 62 -1.05 7.24 1.55
N GLN A 63 -0.97 6.92 0.26
CA GLN A 63 -1.66 7.67 -0.78
C GLN A 63 -3.19 7.55 -0.64
N ILE A 64 -3.69 6.37 -0.30
CA ILE A 64 -5.12 6.17 -0.02
C ILE A 64 -5.53 6.95 1.23
N SER A 65 -4.74 6.89 2.31
CA SER A 65 -5.00 7.67 3.53
C SER A 65 -5.08 9.17 3.24
N ASN A 66 -4.13 9.72 2.48
CA ASN A 66 -4.15 11.13 2.09
C ASN A 66 -5.38 11.48 1.24
N ALA A 67 -5.74 10.63 0.27
CA ALA A 67 -6.94 10.86 -0.53
C ALA A 67 -8.21 10.89 0.34
N ILE A 68 -8.32 10.00 1.34
CA ILE A 68 -9.44 10.01 2.29
C ILE A 68 -9.46 11.33 3.09
N VAL A 69 -8.30 11.78 3.59
CA VAL A 69 -8.19 13.05 4.32
C VAL A 69 -8.61 14.23 3.43
N ASP A 70 -8.16 14.28 2.18
CA ASP A 70 -8.55 15.35 1.24
C ASP A 70 -10.06 15.38 0.98
N LEU A 71 -10.69 14.20 0.80
CA LEU A 71 -12.13 14.09 0.61
C LEU A 71 -12.92 14.54 1.85
N VAL A 72 -12.43 14.22 3.05
CA VAL A 72 -13.10 14.57 4.30
C VAL A 72 -12.89 16.04 4.67
N ASP A 73 -11.65 16.53 4.65
CA ASP A 73 -11.30 17.85 5.17
C ASP A 73 -11.48 18.95 4.13
N LEU A 74 -10.97 18.75 2.91
CA LEU A 74 -11.00 19.79 1.86
C LEU A 74 -12.33 19.79 1.12
N GLN A 75 -12.91 18.62 0.88
CA GLN A 75 -14.19 18.49 0.15
C GLN A 75 -15.41 18.35 1.06
N ASN A 76 -15.22 18.24 2.38
CA ASN A 76 -16.28 18.13 3.37
C ASN A 76 -17.28 16.99 3.04
N SER A 77 -16.77 15.88 2.51
CA SER A 77 -17.54 14.72 2.09
C SER A 77 -17.44 13.57 3.10
N SER A 78 -18.51 12.76 3.20
CA SER A 78 -18.46 11.49 3.92
C SER A 78 -17.86 10.40 3.02
N VAL A 79 -16.95 9.59 3.55
CA VAL A 79 -16.24 8.56 2.79
C VAL A 79 -16.57 7.17 3.36
N ALA A 80 -16.89 6.23 2.47
CA ALA A 80 -17.02 4.81 2.81
C ALA A 80 -15.82 4.04 2.22
N VAL A 81 -15.01 3.46 3.10
CA VAL A 81 -13.81 2.70 2.72
C VAL A 81 -14.15 1.22 2.61
N CYS A 82 -14.14 0.69 1.38
CA CYS A 82 -14.51 -0.69 1.07
C CYS A 82 -13.32 -1.43 0.45
N LEU A 83 -12.41 -1.93 1.28
CA LEU A 83 -11.19 -2.64 0.85
C LEU A 83 -11.29 -4.13 1.20
N GLU A 84 -10.95 -4.99 0.23
CA GLU A 84 -10.95 -6.45 0.37
C GLU A 84 -12.23 -6.99 1.04
N TYR A 85 -12.10 -7.62 2.22
CA TYR A 85 -13.20 -8.16 3.04
C TYR A 85 -13.59 -7.25 4.22
N GLY A 86 -12.97 -6.07 4.36
CA GLY A 86 -13.34 -5.07 5.37
C GLY A 86 -12.77 -5.28 6.79
N TRP A 87 -11.85 -6.23 6.97
CA TRP A 87 -11.32 -6.63 8.28
C TRP A 87 -9.81 -6.41 8.48
N ASP A 88 -9.01 -6.39 7.40
CA ASP A 88 -7.57 -6.21 7.47
C ASP A 88 -7.20 -4.81 6.96
N ALA A 89 -7.50 -4.55 5.68
CA ALA A 89 -7.16 -3.30 4.99
C ALA A 89 -7.85 -2.06 5.55
N THR A 90 -9.08 -2.19 6.05
CA THR A 90 -9.86 -1.05 6.57
C THR A 90 -9.36 -0.53 7.91
N ILE A 91 -8.54 -1.30 8.65
CA ILE A 91 -8.00 -0.90 9.97
C ILE A 91 -6.71 -0.08 9.83
N GLN A 92 -5.96 -0.27 8.75
CA GLN A 92 -4.66 0.38 8.51
C GLN A 92 -4.84 1.87 8.17
#